data_AF-A0A182LXL4-F1
#
_entry.id   AF-A0A182LXL4-F1
#
_cell.length_a   1.000
_cell.length_b   1.000
_cell.length_c   1.000
_cell.angle_alpha   90.00
_cell.angle_beta   90.00
_cell.angle_gamma   90.00
#
_symmetry.space_group_name_H-M   'P 1'
#
loop_
_entity.id
_entity.type
_entity.pdbx_description
1 polymer ?
#
loop_
_entity_poly.entity_id
_entity_poly.type
_entity_poly.pdbx_seq_one_letter_code
_entity_poly.pdbx_strand_id
1 'polypeptide(L)'
;MSKAAGRLKTMKKTFDKINHSSKLRTNIPAGMAVAGPPLGPMLGQRGINIAAFCKDFNERTKDMKEGIPLPCRVAVTSDRAYELTIHSPPATFLLKQAAGIQRGAMNPGKEIAGKITRKHLYEIAKIKLQDPPNALLTLEHMCKALVGVARTCGIEIVNELDPVEYKEFLEHRRQVVEDQRKELQEKREARMLRVG
;
A
#
# COMPACT_ATOMS: atom_id res chain seq x y z
N MET A 1 -33.73 -3.16 -54.28
CA MET A 1 -32.31 -2.92 -53.91
C MET A 1 -32.23 -1.81 -52.85
N SER A 2 -32.26 -2.10 -51.54
CA SER A 2 -31.84 -1.12 -50.49
C SER A 2 -31.82 -1.63 -49.03
N LYS A 3 -31.81 -2.94 -48.75
CA LYS A 3 -31.72 -3.45 -47.35
C LYS A 3 -30.30 -3.74 -46.85
N ALA A 4 -29.26 -3.27 -47.53
CA ALA A 4 -27.86 -3.47 -47.14
C ALA A 4 -27.25 -2.28 -46.36
N ALA A 5 -27.79 -1.07 -46.51
CA ALA A 5 -27.21 0.15 -45.92
C ALA A 5 -27.53 0.34 -44.42
N GLY A 6 -28.57 -0.32 -43.90
CA GLY A 6 -28.99 -0.19 -42.50
C GLY A 6 -28.15 -1.02 -41.51
N ARG A 7 -27.52 -2.10 -41.96
CA ARG A 7 -26.76 -3.04 -41.11
C ARG A 7 -25.32 -2.61 -40.83
N LEU A 8 -24.76 -1.69 -41.63
CA LEU A 8 -23.40 -1.18 -41.39
C LEU A 8 -23.36 -0.08 -40.30
N LYS A 9 -24.49 0.58 -40.01
CA LYS A 9 -24.56 1.62 -38.97
C LYS A 9 -24.63 1.05 -37.54
N THR A 10 -24.88 -0.25 -37.37
CA THR A 10 -25.02 -0.88 -36.05
C THR A 10 -23.76 -1.61 -35.57
N MET A 11 -22.74 -1.79 -36.41
CA MET A 11 -21.45 -2.42 -36.02
C MET A 11 -20.35 -1.42 -35.71
N LYS A 12 -20.61 -0.12 -35.84
CA LYS A 12 -19.71 0.96 -35.44
C LYS A 12 -20.25 1.64 -34.18
N LYS A 13 -20.65 0.86 -33.17
CA LYS A 13 -20.60 1.35 -31.79
C LYS A 13 -19.12 1.58 -31.55
N THR A 14 -18.72 2.83 -31.78
CA THR A 14 -17.41 3.37 -31.48
C THR A 14 -17.01 2.77 -30.13
N PHE A 15 -15.92 2.00 -30.11
CA PHE A 15 -15.18 1.87 -28.88
C PHE A 15 -14.81 3.31 -28.54
N ASP A 16 -15.61 3.95 -27.70
CA ASP A 16 -15.25 5.25 -27.14
C ASP A 16 -13.84 5.02 -26.62
N LYS A 17 -12.86 5.72 -27.19
CA LYS A 17 -11.47 5.63 -26.77
C LYS A 17 -11.47 6.16 -25.34
N ILE A 18 -11.65 5.26 -24.38
CA ILE A 18 -11.73 5.64 -22.97
C ILE A 18 -10.30 5.91 -22.52
N ASN A 19 -9.80 7.09 -22.89
CA ASN A 19 -8.51 7.61 -22.44
C ASN A 19 -8.66 8.06 -21.00
N HIS A 20 -8.45 7.12 -20.10
CA HIS A 20 -8.29 7.39 -18.69
C HIS A 20 -6.94 8.10 -18.47
N SER A 21 -6.94 9.43 -18.48
CA SER A 21 -5.74 10.24 -18.17
C SER A 21 -5.15 9.93 -16.79
N SER A 22 -5.97 9.47 -15.85
CA SER A 22 -5.55 9.12 -14.48
C SER A 22 -5.04 7.67 -14.37
N LYS A 23 -3.77 7.52 -13.96
CA LYS A 23 -3.20 6.24 -13.51
C LYS A 23 -3.98 5.73 -12.29
N LEU A 24 -4.46 4.48 -12.35
CA LEU A 24 -5.15 3.87 -11.22
C LEU A 24 -4.12 3.50 -10.15
N ARG A 25 -4.33 3.96 -8.92
CA ARG A 25 -3.49 3.65 -7.75
C ARG A 25 -4.29 2.75 -6.82
N THR A 26 -3.82 1.53 -6.62
CA THR A 26 -4.45 0.57 -5.70
C THR A 26 -3.37 -0.07 -4.85
N ASN A 27 -3.70 -0.38 -3.59
CA ASN A 27 -2.81 -1.14 -2.72
C ASN A 27 -3.38 -2.55 -2.61
N ILE A 28 -2.59 -3.55 -2.99
CA ILE A 28 -3.03 -4.95 -3.05
C ILE A 28 -2.07 -5.77 -2.18
N PRO A 29 -2.58 -6.60 -1.25
CA PRO A 29 -1.74 -7.55 -0.54
C PRO A 29 -1.15 -8.58 -1.52
N ALA A 30 0.15 -8.83 -1.43
CA ALA A 30 0.87 -9.82 -2.23
C ALA A 30 0.21 -11.21 -2.11
N GLY A 31 0.07 -11.92 -3.24
CA GLY A 31 -0.51 -13.26 -3.33
C GLY A 31 -2.03 -13.35 -3.06
N MET A 32 -2.68 -12.27 -2.63
CA MET A 32 -4.09 -12.26 -2.21
C MET A 32 -4.96 -11.31 -3.05
N ALA A 33 -4.69 -11.19 -4.36
CA ALA A 33 -5.57 -10.42 -5.23
C ALA A 33 -6.88 -11.16 -5.48
N VAL A 34 -7.99 -10.56 -5.01
CA VAL A 34 -9.36 -11.09 -5.19
C VAL A 34 -10.19 -10.08 -5.97
N ALA A 35 -11.06 -10.55 -6.86
CA ALA A 35 -12.00 -9.76 -7.65
C ALA A 35 -13.17 -9.15 -6.83
N GLY A 36 -12.95 -8.88 -5.53
CA GLY A 36 -13.95 -8.40 -4.59
C GLY A 36 -13.98 -6.86 -4.44
N PRO A 37 -14.88 -6.34 -3.59
CA PRO A 37 -15.04 -4.91 -3.30
C PRO A 37 -13.88 -4.43 -2.41
N PRO A 38 -12.74 -4.05 -3.00
CA PRO A 38 -12.49 -2.66 -3.46
C PRO A 38 -11.80 -2.57 -4.84
N LEU A 39 -11.30 -3.69 -5.37
CA LEU A 39 -10.59 -3.77 -6.65
C LEU A 39 -11.55 -3.96 -7.81
N GLY A 40 -12.59 -4.76 -7.63
CA GLY A 40 -13.60 -5.06 -8.66
C GLY A 40 -14.25 -3.79 -9.21
N PRO A 41 -14.84 -2.90 -8.38
CA PRO A 41 -15.44 -1.66 -8.86
C PRO A 41 -14.45 -0.71 -9.54
N MET A 42 -13.23 -0.59 -8.98
CA MET A 42 -12.19 0.32 -9.47
C MET A 42 -11.64 -0.10 -10.85
N LEU A 43 -11.39 -1.40 -11.04
CA LEU A 43 -10.93 -1.96 -12.32
C LEU A 43 -12.08 -2.05 -13.34
N GLY A 44 -13.29 -2.37 -12.89
CA GLY A 44 -14.49 -2.45 -13.71
C GLY A 44 -14.91 -1.12 -14.30
N GLN A 45 -14.83 -0.02 -13.52
CA GLN A 45 -15.09 1.34 -14.01
C GLN A 45 -14.14 1.73 -15.16
N ARG A 46 -12.94 1.16 -15.19
CA ARG A 46 -11.90 1.41 -16.20
C ARG A 46 -11.98 0.44 -17.39
N GLY A 47 -12.88 -0.55 -17.35
CA GLY A 47 -13.06 -1.54 -18.42
C GLY A 47 -11.93 -2.58 -18.51
N ILE A 48 -11.20 -2.82 -17.42
CA ILE A 48 -10.11 -3.81 -17.35
C ILE A 48 -10.69 -5.18 -17.01
N ASN A 49 -10.13 -6.25 -17.58
CA ASN A 49 -10.47 -7.61 -17.21
C ASN A 49 -9.92 -7.96 -15.81
N ILE A 50 -10.80 -8.00 -14.82
CA ILE A 50 -10.47 -8.19 -13.39
C ILE A 50 -9.83 -9.56 -13.14
N ALA A 51 -10.37 -10.62 -13.76
CA ALA A 51 -9.88 -11.99 -13.53
C ALA A 51 -8.46 -12.20 -14.10
N ALA A 52 -8.20 -11.62 -15.28
CA ALA A 52 -6.87 -11.64 -15.89
C ALA A 52 -5.86 -10.85 -15.05
N PHE A 53 -6.27 -9.69 -14.54
CA PHE A 53 -5.43 -8.87 -13.67
C PHE A 53 -5.07 -9.57 -12.36
N CYS A 54 -6.04 -10.20 -11.68
CA CYS A 54 -5.76 -10.93 -10.44
C CYS A 54 -4.78 -12.09 -10.64
N LYS A 55 -4.86 -12.80 -11.79
CA LYS A 55 -3.91 -13.87 -12.12
C LYS A 55 -2.51 -13.33 -12.39
N ASP A 56 -2.37 -12.33 -13.26
CA ASP A 56 -1.08 -11.69 -13.57
C ASP A 56 -0.43 -11.11 -12.30
N PHE A 57 -1.22 -10.46 -11.43
CA PHE A 57 -0.72 -9.94 -10.17
C PHE A 57 -0.24 -11.05 -9.21
N ASN A 58 -1.03 -12.11 -9.04
CA ASN A 58 -0.64 -13.20 -8.16
C ASN A 58 0.58 -13.94 -8.70
N GLU A 59 0.73 -14.09 -10.02
CA GLU A 59 1.92 -14.67 -10.66
C GLU A 59 3.19 -13.85 -10.43
N ARG A 60 3.11 -12.53 -10.61
CA ARG A 60 4.26 -11.63 -10.36
C ARG A 60 4.63 -11.50 -8.88
N THR A 61 3.70 -11.82 -7.98
CA THR A 61 3.92 -11.70 -6.53
C THR A 61 4.16 -13.03 -5.82
N LYS A 62 4.28 -14.16 -6.55
CA LYS A 62 4.54 -15.50 -5.97
C LYS A 62 5.84 -15.56 -5.16
N ASP A 63 6.85 -14.83 -5.59
CA ASP A 63 8.18 -14.83 -4.94
C ASP A 63 8.23 -13.94 -3.69
N MET A 64 7.20 -13.13 -3.46
CA MET A 64 7.11 -12.22 -2.32
C MET A 64 6.29 -12.86 -1.19
N LYS A 65 6.63 -12.55 0.06
CA LYS A 65 5.85 -13.02 1.21
C LYS A 65 4.40 -12.55 1.10
N GLU A 66 3.48 -13.49 1.28
CA GLU A 66 2.04 -13.25 1.22
C GLU A 66 1.60 -12.20 2.26
N GLY A 67 0.62 -11.37 1.89
CA GLY A 67 0.03 -10.38 2.79
C GLY A 67 0.77 -9.04 2.91
N ILE A 68 1.92 -8.87 2.25
CA ILE A 68 2.60 -7.56 2.20
C ILE A 68 1.81 -6.62 1.28
N PRO A 69 1.41 -5.41 1.74
CA PRO A 69 0.70 -4.47 0.91
C PRO A 69 1.64 -3.87 -0.14
N LEU A 70 1.34 -4.09 -1.42
CA LEU A 70 2.11 -3.59 -2.56
C LEU A 70 1.32 -2.47 -3.27
N PRO A 71 1.89 -1.26 -3.41
CA PRO A 71 1.28 -0.21 -4.20
C PRO A 71 1.42 -0.55 -5.68
N CYS A 72 0.29 -0.69 -6.36
CA CYS A 72 0.19 -1.00 -7.77
C CYS A 72 -0.24 0.23 -8.54
N ARG A 73 0.49 0.54 -9.62
CA ARG A 73 0.07 1.55 -10.59
C ARG A 73 -0.33 0.84 -11.87
N VAL A 74 -1.59 1.02 -12.25
CA VAL A 74 -2.15 0.46 -13.47
C VAL A 74 -2.39 1.61 -14.44
N ALA A 75 -1.69 1.58 -15.56
CA ALA A 75 -1.95 2.46 -16.69
C ALA A 75 -2.87 1.74 -17.68
N VAL A 76 -3.92 2.42 -18.12
CA VAL A 76 -4.91 1.86 -19.06
C VAL A 76 -4.72 2.55 -20.40
N THR A 77 -4.46 1.75 -21.43
CA THR A 77 -4.35 2.22 -22.81
C THR A 77 -5.74 2.29 -23.48
N SER A 78 -5.84 2.98 -24.61
CA SER A 78 -7.09 3.14 -25.36
C SER A 78 -7.75 1.82 -25.76
N ASP A 79 -6.95 0.76 -25.88
CA ASP A 79 -7.37 -0.54 -26.37
C ASP A 79 -7.83 -1.46 -25.23
N ARG A 80 -8.03 -0.91 -24.03
CA ARG A 80 -8.35 -1.63 -22.78
C ARG A 80 -7.26 -2.59 -22.32
N ALA A 81 -6.09 -2.53 -22.95
CA ALA A 81 -4.89 -3.16 -22.42
C ALA A 81 -4.38 -2.37 -21.21
N TYR A 82 -3.81 -3.08 -20.24
CA TYR A 82 -3.28 -2.49 -19.01
C TYR A 82 -1.79 -2.76 -18.89
N GLU A 83 -1.06 -1.77 -18.39
CA GLU A 83 0.33 -1.89 -17.97
C GLU A 83 0.36 -1.87 -16.44
N LEU A 84 0.73 -3.01 -15.85
CA LEU A 84 0.85 -3.17 -14.40
C LEU A 84 2.30 -2.91 -13.98
N THR A 85 2.50 -1.87 -13.16
CA THR A 85 3.76 -1.61 -12.46
C THR A 85 3.56 -1.84 -10.97
N ILE A 86 4.28 -2.82 -10.43
CA ILE A 86 4.28 -3.16 -9.01
C ILE A 86 5.45 -2.42 -8.36
N HIS A 87 5.17 -1.68 -7.30
CA HIS A 87 6.21 -1.03 -6.50
C HIS A 87 6.50 -1.83 -5.24
N SER A 88 7.68 -1.62 -4.68
CA SER A 88 8.02 -2.17 -3.38
C SER A 88 7.08 -1.63 -2.28
N PRO A 89 6.97 -2.34 -1.15
CA PRO A 89 6.03 -2.00 -0.09
C PRO A 89 6.18 -0.56 0.40
N PRO A 90 5.12 0.04 0.99
CA PRO A 90 5.19 1.36 1.58
C PRO A 90 6.31 1.42 2.63
N ALA A 91 7.04 2.52 2.68
CA ALA A 91 8.09 2.74 3.68
C ALA A 91 7.57 2.56 5.11
N THR A 92 6.33 2.99 5.37
CA THR A 92 5.65 2.81 6.66
C THR A 92 5.47 1.34 7.03
N PHE A 93 5.21 0.46 6.06
CA PHE A 93 5.08 -0.98 6.32
C PHE A 93 6.44 -1.61 6.63
N LEU A 94 7.47 -1.28 5.85
CA LEU A 94 8.84 -1.78 6.06
C LEU A 94 9.41 -1.35 7.40
N LEU A 95 9.23 -0.08 7.79
CA LEU A 95 9.69 0.43 9.08
C LEU A 95 8.95 -0.22 10.25
N LYS A 96 7.64 -0.46 10.11
CA LYS A 96 6.84 -1.17 11.12
C LYS A 96 7.27 -2.63 11.28
N GLN A 97 7.54 -3.32 10.18
CA GLN A 97 8.06 -4.69 10.18
C GLN A 97 9.44 -4.76 10.84
N ALA A 98 10.34 -3.84 10.49
CA ALA A 98 11.68 -3.77 11.10
C ALA A 98 11.64 -3.46 12.60
N ALA A 99 10.64 -2.69 13.06
CA ALA A 99 10.39 -2.42 14.47
C ALA A 99 9.51 -3.49 15.17
N GLY A 100 9.03 -4.51 14.45
CA GLY A 100 8.13 -5.52 15.03
C GLY A 100 6.77 -4.98 15.52
N ILE A 101 6.33 -3.81 15.04
CA ILE A 101 5.10 -3.16 15.48
C ILE A 101 3.99 -3.29 14.43
N GLN A 102 2.73 -3.43 14.88
CA GLN A 102 1.57 -3.49 13.99
C GLN A 102 0.97 -2.09 13.72
N ARG A 103 1.01 -1.20 14.72
CA ARG A 103 0.41 0.14 14.68
C ARG A 103 1.50 1.19 14.99
N GLY A 104 1.44 2.32 14.29
CA GLY A 104 2.30 3.48 14.60
C GLY A 104 1.81 4.24 15.84
N ALA A 105 2.54 5.26 16.27
CA ALA A 105 2.14 6.11 17.39
C ALA A 105 0.83 6.85 17.08
N MET A 106 -0.04 6.97 18.07
CA MET A 106 -1.26 7.78 17.96
C MET A 106 -0.93 9.28 18.00
N ASN A 107 0.06 9.65 18.83
CA ASN A 107 0.60 11.00 18.93
C ASN A 107 2.11 10.99 18.67
N PRO A 108 2.54 11.14 17.40
CA PRO A 108 3.96 11.17 17.05
C PRO A 108 4.70 12.27 17.82
N GLY A 109 5.78 11.90 18.52
CA GLY A 109 6.62 12.83 19.31
C GLY A 109 6.33 12.86 20.80
N LYS A 110 5.14 12.42 21.24
CA LYS A 110 4.87 12.16 22.68
C LYS A 110 5.04 10.70 23.03
N GLU A 111 4.65 9.82 22.11
CA GLU A 111 4.78 8.37 22.27
C GLU A 111 5.79 7.81 21.28
N ILE A 112 6.63 6.91 21.78
CA ILE A 112 7.53 6.10 20.97
C ILE A 112 6.81 4.78 20.70
N ALA A 113 6.57 4.49 19.43
CA ALA A 113 5.92 3.26 18.99
C ALA A 113 6.91 2.11 18.86
N GLY A 114 8.14 2.39 18.43
CA GLY A 114 9.18 1.39 18.20
C GLY A 114 10.56 2.02 18.08
N LYS A 115 11.59 1.19 18.14
CA LYS A 115 12.99 1.60 17.92
C LYS A 115 13.57 0.79 16.77
N ILE A 116 14.39 1.43 15.93
CA ILE A 116 15.16 0.79 14.86
C ILE A 116 16.60 1.27 14.85
N THR A 117 17.51 0.47 14.31
CA THR A 117 18.90 0.84 14.12
C THR A 117 19.13 1.49 12.75
N ARG A 118 20.23 2.24 12.61
CA ARG A 118 20.66 2.79 11.32
C ARG A 118 20.92 1.72 10.26
N LYS A 119 21.31 0.51 10.67
CA LYS A 119 21.54 -0.64 9.77
C LYS A 119 20.25 -1.06 9.06
N HIS A 120 19.16 -1.21 9.81
CA HIS A 120 17.85 -1.52 9.25
C HIS A 120 17.37 -0.43 8.28
N LEU A 121 17.62 0.84 8.62
CA LEU A 121 17.24 1.95 7.75
C LEU A 121 17.97 1.89 6.40
N TYR A 122 19.26 1.55 6.42
CA TYR A 122 20.07 1.40 5.21
C TYR A 122 19.62 0.24 4.32
N GLU A 123 19.26 -0.90 4.91
CA GLU A 123 18.71 -2.06 4.18
C GLU A 123 17.36 -1.72 3.53
N ILE A 124 16.47 -1.06 4.28
CA ILE A 124 15.18 -0.60 3.77
C ILE A 124 15.38 0.42 2.64
N ALA A 125 16.35 1.33 2.77
CA ALA A 125 16.68 2.31 1.74
C ALA A 125 17.13 1.64 0.45
N LYS A 126 17.98 0.61 0.52
CA LYS A 126 18.42 -0.17 -0.66
C LYS A 126 17.25 -0.83 -1.39
N ILE A 127 16.34 -1.46 -0.64
CA ILE A 127 15.15 -2.10 -1.22
C ILE A 127 14.26 -1.05 -1.89
N LYS A 128 14.00 0.08 -1.22
CA LYS A 128 13.12 1.14 -1.74
C LYS A 128 13.74 1.90 -2.92
N LEU A 129 15.06 1.90 -3.04
CA LEU A 129 15.77 2.59 -4.12
C LEU A 129 15.61 1.88 -5.47
N GLN A 130 15.37 0.56 -5.47
CA GLN A 130 15.09 -0.23 -6.67
C GLN A 130 13.75 0.15 -7.34
N ASP A 131 12.91 0.94 -6.66
CA ASP A 131 11.64 1.38 -7.22
C ASP A 131 11.83 2.39 -8.36
N PRO A 132 11.09 2.24 -9.48
CA PRO A 132 11.10 3.20 -10.59
C PRO A 132 10.93 4.69 -10.18
N PRO A 133 10.04 5.08 -9.27
CA PRO A 133 9.92 6.48 -8.83
C PRO A 133 11.14 7.03 -8.08
N ASN A 134 12.01 6.17 -7.56
CA ASN A 134 13.12 6.57 -6.68
C ASN A 134 14.49 6.42 -7.34
N ALA A 135 14.54 5.92 -8.59
CA ALA A 135 15.78 5.58 -9.28
C ALA A 135 16.77 6.76 -9.45
N LEU A 136 16.29 8.01 -9.38
CA LEU A 136 17.11 9.22 -9.48
C LEU A 136 17.64 9.74 -8.15
N LEU A 137 17.25 9.15 -7.02
CA LEU A 137 17.67 9.59 -5.69
C LEU A 137 18.99 8.93 -5.30
N THR A 138 19.85 9.66 -4.58
CA THR A 138 21.00 9.01 -3.94
C THR A 138 20.54 8.28 -2.67
N LEU A 139 21.32 7.28 -2.27
CA LEU A 139 21.03 6.46 -1.08
C LEU A 139 20.92 7.33 0.19
N GLU A 140 21.71 8.38 0.30
CA GLU A 140 21.67 9.34 1.41
C GLU A 140 20.34 10.10 1.48
N HIS A 141 19.82 10.55 0.33
CA HIS A 141 18.52 11.23 0.25
C HIS A 141 17.40 10.27 0.64
N MET A 142 17.49 9.01 0.21
CA MET A 142 16.52 7.97 0.60
C MET A 142 16.55 7.73 2.11
N CYS A 143 17.73 7.61 2.71
CA CYS A 143 17.87 7.48 4.16
C CYS A 143 17.26 8.67 4.89
N LYS A 144 17.53 9.90 4.45
CA LYS A 144 16.95 11.11 5.07
C LYS A 144 15.42 11.15 4.96
N ALA A 145 14.87 10.73 3.82
CA ALA A 145 13.42 10.61 3.65
C ALA A 145 12.83 9.56 4.62
N LEU A 146 13.47 8.40 4.76
CA LEU A 146 13.03 7.35 5.68
C LEU A 146 13.10 7.76 7.16
N VAL A 147 14.10 8.56 7.55
CA VAL A 147 14.16 9.18 8.89
C VAL A 147 12.92 10.02 9.16
N GLY A 148 12.49 10.83 8.17
CA GLY A 148 11.27 11.62 8.28
C GLY A 148 10.02 10.76 8.45
N VAL A 149 9.91 9.66 7.70
CA VAL A 149 8.79 8.71 7.82
C VAL A 149 8.81 7.95 9.15
N ALA A 150 9.99 7.58 9.66
CA ALA A 150 10.12 6.94 10.96
C ALA A 150 9.61 7.87 12.07
N ARG A 151 9.99 9.15 12.03
CA ARG A 151 9.53 10.16 13.00
C ARG A 151 8.01 10.34 12.99
N THR A 152 7.38 10.38 11.82
CA THR A 152 5.91 10.50 11.74
C THR A 152 5.18 9.23 12.19
N CYS A 153 5.83 8.06 12.09
CA CYS A 153 5.31 6.82 12.65
C CYS A 153 5.54 6.69 14.18
N GLY A 154 6.32 7.61 14.78
CA GLY A 154 6.76 7.51 16.18
C GLY A 154 7.84 6.45 16.40
N ILE A 155 8.62 6.12 15.37
CA ILE A 155 9.74 5.19 15.46
C ILE A 155 11.01 6.00 15.71
N GLU A 156 11.72 5.66 16.79
CA GLU A 156 13.00 6.26 17.15
C GLU A 156 14.16 5.51 16.50
N ILE A 157 15.18 6.25 16.08
CA ILE A 157 16.37 5.68 15.44
C ILE A 157 17.52 5.74 16.44
N VAL A 158 17.96 4.56 16.87
CA VAL A 158 19.07 4.39 17.81
C VAL A 158 20.30 3.81 17.10
N ASN A 159 21.48 3.96 17.71
CA ASN A 159 22.71 3.40 17.16
C ASN A 159 22.82 1.90 17.47
N GLU A 160 22.52 1.54 18.72
CA GLU A 160 22.56 0.19 19.26
C GLU A 160 21.22 -0.14 19.90
N LEU A 161 20.84 -1.42 19.87
CA LEU A 161 19.58 -1.89 20.40
C LEU A 161 19.80 -3.24 21.09
N ASP A 162 19.58 -3.26 22.40
CA ASP A 162 19.70 -4.49 23.19
C ASP A 162 18.42 -5.33 23.05
N PRO A 163 18.52 -6.61 22.64
CA PRO A 163 17.34 -7.44 22.38
C PRO A 163 16.44 -7.67 23.59
N VAL A 164 17.02 -7.72 24.79
CA VAL A 164 16.29 -7.99 26.05
C VAL A 164 15.42 -6.79 26.41
N GLU A 165 16.03 -5.60 26.50
CA GLU A 165 15.32 -4.35 26.79
C GLU A 165 14.24 -4.07 25.73
N TYR A 166 14.53 -4.39 24.46
CA TYR A 166 13.57 -4.18 23.40
C TYR A 166 12.34 -5.07 23.53
N LYS A 167 12.51 -6.30 24.00
CA LYS A 167 11.39 -7.22 24.22
C LYS A 167 10.47 -6.70 25.33
N GLU A 168 11.04 -6.25 26.44
CA GLU A 168 10.30 -5.63 27.55
C GLU A 168 9.55 -4.37 27.08
N PHE A 169 10.19 -3.53 26.27
CA PHE A 169 9.57 -2.37 25.66
C PHE A 169 8.35 -2.73 24.80
N LEU A 170 8.46 -3.78 23.97
CA LEU A 170 7.35 -4.25 23.13
C LEU A 170 6.18 -4.81 23.94
N GLU A 171 6.45 -5.46 25.07
CA GLU A 171 5.40 -5.97 25.97
C GLU A 171 4.64 -4.83 26.65
N HIS A 172 5.35 -3.86 27.21
CA HIS A 172 4.74 -2.64 27.75
C HIS A 172 3.91 -1.89 26.69
N ARG A 173 4.45 -1.78 25.47
CA ARG A 173 3.73 -1.11 24.38
C ARG A 173 2.47 -1.85 23.98
N ARG A 174 2.44 -3.18 24.04
CA ARG A 174 1.25 -3.98 23.72
C ARG A 174 0.08 -3.61 24.63
N GLN A 175 0.33 -3.48 25.94
CA GLN A 175 -0.68 -3.06 26.91
C GLN A 175 -1.22 -1.66 26.58
N VAL A 176 -0.33 -0.69 26.35
CA VAL A 176 -0.72 0.68 25.98
C VAL A 176 -1.57 0.71 24.70
N VAL A 177 -1.22 -0.11 23.70
CA VAL A 177 -1.98 -0.18 22.44
C VAL A 177 -3.36 -0.80 22.64
N GLU A 178 -3.49 -1.79 23.53
CA GLU A 178 -4.77 -2.40 23.88
C GLU A 178 -5.69 -1.40 24.59
N ASP A 179 -5.16 -0.64 25.54
CA ASP A 179 -5.92 0.40 26.24
C ASP A 179 -6.35 1.52 25.28
N GLN A 180 -5.46 1.96 24.39
CA GLN A 180 -5.80 2.91 23.33
C GLN A 180 -6.88 2.37 22.37
N ARG A 181 -6.92 1.06 22.11
CA ARG A 181 -7.97 0.47 21.28
C ARG A 181 -9.32 0.47 22.00
N LYS A 182 -9.35 0.11 23.29
CA LYS A 182 -10.56 0.14 24.12
C LYS A 182 -11.14 1.56 24.19
N GLU A 183 -10.30 2.54 24.50
CA GLU A 183 -10.72 3.95 24.56
C GLU A 183 -11.29 4.45 23.21
N LEU A 184 -10.67 4.06 22.09
CA LEU A 184 -11.15 4.44 20.77
C LEU A 184 -12.47 3.76 20.39
N GLN A 185 -12.67 2.53 20.87
CA GLN A 185 -13.89 1.75 20.67
C GLN A 185 -15.04 2.35 21.49
N GLU A 186 -14.82 2.66 22.77
CA GLU A 186 -15.78 3.35 23.62
C GLU A 186 -16.18 4.72 23.04
N LYS A 187 -15.20 5.51 22.56
CA LYS A 187 -15.47 6.78 21.87
C LYS A 187 -16.30 6.60 20.60
N ARG A 188 -16.06 5.53 19.85
CA ARG A 188 -16.83 5.21 18.64
C ARG A 188 -18.25 4.80 19.00
N GLU A 189 -18.43 3.96 20.00
CA GLU A 189 -19.73 3.50 20.51
C GLU A 189 -20.55 4.68 21.06
N ALA A 190 -19.94 5.55 21.88
CA ALA A 190 -20.57 6.78 22.38
C ALA A 190 -20.98 7.74 21.25
N ARG A 191 -20.16 7.86 20.19
CA ARG A 191 -20.51 8.67 19.01
C ARG A 191 -21.69 8.06 18.23
N MET A 192 -21.75 6.74 18.12
CA MET A 192 -22.86 6.05 17.46
C MET A 192 -24.17 6.21 18.24
N LEU A 193 -24.14 6.13 19.57
CA LEU A 193 -25.29 6.37 20.45
C LEU A 193 -25.82 7.81 20.40
N ARG A 194 -25.01 8.78 19.93
CA ARG A 194 -25.43 10.19 19.77
C ARG A 194 -26.14 10.45 18.44
N VAL A 195 -25.87 9.63 17.41
CA VAL A 195 -26.34 9.84 16.03
C VAL A 195 -27.50 8.89 15.67
N GLY A 196 -27.61 7.75 16.36
CA GLY A 196 -28.81 6.91 16.35
C GLY A 196 -29.91 7.50 17.21
#